data_AF-A0A7D7VRF4-F1
#
_entry.id   AF-A0A7D7VRF4-F1
#
_cell.length_a   1.000
_cell.length_b   1.000
_cell.length_c   1.000
_cell.angle_alpha   90.00
_cell.angle_beta   90.00
_cell.angle_gamma   90.00
#
_symmetry.space_group_name_H-M   'P 1'
#
loop_
_entity.id
_entity.type
_entity.pdbx_description
1 polymer ?
#
loop_
_entity_poly.entity_id
_entity_poly.type
_entity_poly.pdbx_seq_one_letter_code
_entity_poly.pdbx_strand_id
1 'polypeptide(L)' 'MRTQYVTDNNGNKLAIILPIKEYNKMIDDLEELEDIKLYDKAKQRKQEFIDAQQAFNEIEQSRKKNV' A
#
# COMPACT_ATOMS: atom_id res chain seq x y z
N MET A 1 -11.34 22.82 -7.79
CA MET A 1 -12.59 22.49 -8.51
C MET A 1 -13.67 22.17 -7.48
N ARG A 2 -14.96 22.40 -7.76
CA ARG A 2 -16.05 21.93 -6.89
C ARG A 2 -16.34 20.47 -7.24
N THR A 3 -16.28 19.58 -6.26
CA THR A 3 -16.59 18.16 -6.40
C THR A 3 -17.98 17.95 -7.00
N GLN A 4 -18.07 17.13 -8.05
CA GLN A 4 -19.34 16.83 -8.72
C GLN A 4 -19.81 15.43 -8.33
N TYR A 5 -21.10 15.29 -8.07
CA TYR A 5 -21.73 14.02 -7.70
C TYR A 5 -22.72 13.61 -8.78
N VAL A 6 -22.73 12.31 -9.12
CA VAL A 6 -23.78 11.68 -9.90
C VAL A 6 -24.80 11.11 -8.92
N THR A 7 -26.07 11.47 -9.07
CA THR A 7 -27.15 11.08 -8.17
C THR A 7 -28.21 10.23 -8.86
N ASP A 8 -28.91 9.39 -8.11
CA ASP A 8 -30.11 8.70 -8.57
C ASP A 8 -31.33 9.66 -8.63
N ASN A 9 -32.48 9.14 -9.06
CA ASN A 9 -33.74 9.90 -9.15
C ASN A 9 -34.28 10.37 -7.79
N ASN A 10 -33.83 9.76 -6.69
CA ASN A 10 -34.20 10.13 -5.33
C ASN A 10 -33.19 11.12 -4.71
N GLY A 11 -32.14 11.50 -5.46
CA GLY A 11 -31.09 12.41 -5.00
C GLY A 11 -29.96 11.74 -4.21
N ASN A 12 -29.92 10.41 -4.14
CA ASN A 12 -28.84 9.68 -3.47
C ASN A 12 -27.57 9.73 -4.32
N LYS A 13 -26.42 10.03 -3.71
CA LYS A 13 -25.11 10.08 -4.39
C LYS A 13 -24.64 8.67 -4.73
N LEU A 14 -24.51 8.38 -6.02
CA LEU A 14 -24.03 7.10 -6.55
C LEU A 14 -22.55 7.13 -6.91
N ALA A 15 -22.08 8.24 -7.46
CA ALA A 15 -20.68 8.39 -7.87
C ALA A 15 -20.20 9.84 -7.68
N ILE A 16 -18.89 10.01 -7.79
CA ILE A 16 -18.18 11.27 -7.66
C ILE A 16 -17.23 11.43 -8.85
N ILE A 17 -17.18 12.62 -9.43
CA ILE A 17 -16.20 12.96 -10.46
C ILE A 17 -15.09 13.76 -9.78
N LEU A 18 -13.88 13.21 -9.83
CA LEU A 18 -12.68 13.81 -9.27
C LEU A 18 -11.72 14.23 -10.40
N PRO A 19 -11.00 15.34 -10.25
CA PRO A 19 -9.83 15.60 -11.07
C PRO A 19 -8.84 14.44 -10.94
N ILE A 20 -8.24 14.02 -12.06
CA ILE A 20 -7.32 12.86 -12.06
C ILE A 20 -6.16 13.02 -11.07
N LYS A 21 -5.70 14.26 -10.84
CA LYS A 21 -4.65 14.56 -9.85
C LYS A 21 -5.09 14.25 -8.42
N GLU A 22 -6.34 14.53 -8.06
CA GLU A 22 -6.87 14.23 -6.73
C GLU A 22 -7.06 12.72 -6.56
N TYR A 23 -7.59 12.03 -7.58
CA TYR A 23 -7.71 10.58 -7.57
C TYR A 23 -6.34 9.90 -7.39
N ASN A 24 -5.35 10.26 -8.20
CA ASN A 24 -4.01 9.67 -8.10
C ASN A 24 -3.39 9.93 -6.72
N LYS A 25 -3.51 11.15 -6.19
CA LYS A 25 -3.05 11.45 -4.84
C LYS A 25 -3.70 10.55 -3.78
N MET A 26 -5.01 10.28 -3.90
CA MET A 26 -5.69 9.37 -2.98
C MET A 26 -5.16 7.94 -3.08
N ILE A 27 -4.81 7.48 -4.28
CA ILE A 27 -4.19 6.16 -4.48
C ILE A 27 -2.81 6.12 -3.83
N ASP A 28 -1.96 7.12 -4.09
CA ASP A 28 -0.62 7.22 -3.50
C ASP A 28 -0.69 7.22 -1.95
N ASP A 29 -1.60 8.01 -1.38
CA ASP A 29 -1.81 8.09 0.07
C ASP A 29 -2.30 6.75 0.66
N LEU A 30 -3.08 5.96 -0.10
CA LEU A 30 -3.53 4.63 0.32
C LEU A 30 -2.41 3.59 0.27
N GLU A 31 -1.52 3.66 -0.73
CA GLU A 31 -0.35 2.80 -0.82
C GLU A 31 0.60 3.03 0.36
N GLU A 32 0.88 4.30 0.70
CA GLU A 32 1.67 4.67 1.87
C GLU A 32 1.06 4.12 3.17
N LEU A 33 -0.26 4.20 3.32
CA LEU A 33 -0.96 3.63 4.48
C LEU A 33 -0.85 2.11 4.58
N GLU A 34 -0.86 1.40 3.45
CA GLU A 34 -0.67 -0.06 3.46
C GLU A 34 0.77 -0.43 3.82
N ASP A 35 1.77 0.32 3.34
CA ASP A 35 3.17 0.14 3.73
C ASP A 35 3.38 0.34 5.23
N ILE A 36 2.77 1.37 5.83
CA ILE A 36 2.79 1.59 7.29
C ILE A 36 2.17 0.39 8.01
N LYS A 37 1.03 -0.12 7.54
CA LYS A 37 0.38 -1.31 8.10
C LYS A 37 1.26 -2.54 8.05
N LEU A 38 1.96 -2.76 6.94
CA LEU A 38 2.89 -3.88 6.77
C LEU A 38 4.10 -3.73 7.69
N TYR A 39 4.65 -2.53 7.82
CA TYR A 39 5.71 -2.21 8.76
C TYR A 39 5.30 -2.53 10.19
N ASP A 40 4.14 -2.05 10.65
CA ASP A 40 3.65 -2.30 12.01
C ASP A 40 3.49 -3.80 12.27
N LYS A 41 2.88 -4.54 11.33
CA LYS A 41 2.76 -6.01 11.41
C LYS A 41 4.13 -6.69 11.49
N ALA A 42 5.12 -6.21 10.75
CA ALA A 42 6.47 -6.76 10.79
C ALA A 42 7.18 -6.46 12.12
N LYS A 43 6.98 -5.26 12.67
CA LYS A 43 7.56 -4.80 13.94
C LYS A 43 6.92 -5.41 15.18
N GLN A 44 5.68 -5.90 15.09
CA GLN A 44 5.05 -6.64 16.18
C GLN A 44 5.75 -7.98 16.50
N ARG A 45 6.50 -8.52 15.55
CA ARG A 45 7.23 -9.79 15.72
C ARG A 45 8.60 -9.52 16.35
N LYS A 46 9.12 -10.49 17.09
CA LYS A 46 10.50 -10.43 17.59
C LYS A 46 11.45 -10.36 16.38
N GLN A 47 12.25 -9.30 16.33
CA GLN A 47 13.20 -9.10 15.24
C GLN A 47 14.54 -9.74 15.59
N GLU A 48 15.16 -10.35 14.58
CA GLU A 48 16.54 -10.80 14.65
C GLU A 48 17.41 -9.80 13.88
N PHE A 49 18.51 -9.38 14.50
CA PHE A 49 19.48 -8.49 13.89
C PHE A 49 20.72 -9.32 13.57
N ILE A 50 20.91 -9.60 12.29
CA ILE A 50 22.06 -10.33 11.75
C ILE A 50 22.89 -9.40 10.86
N ASP A 51 24.13 -9.81 10.56
CA ASP A 51 24.98 -9.09 9.62
C ASP A 51 24.34 -9.06 8.22
N ALA A 52 24.45 -7.92 7.53
CA ALA A 52 23.81 -7.73 6.23
C ALA A 52 24.33 -8.74 5.18
N GLN A 53 25.63 -9.04 5.18
CA GLN A 53 26.20 -10.01 4.25
C GLN A 53 25.67 -11.41 4.53
N GLN A 54 25.53 -11.77 5.81
CA GLN A 54 24.90 -13.03 6.19
C GLN A 54 23.45 -13.10 5.68
N ALA A 55 22.64 -12.06 5.92
CA ALA A 55 21.25 -12.01 5.47
C ALA A 55 21.11 -12.19 3.94
N PHE A 56 21.92 -11.47 3.16
CA PHE A 56 21.89 -11.60 1.70
C PHE A 56 22.30 -13.00 1.23
N ASN A 57 23.32 -13.60 1.84
CA ASN A 57 23.75 -14.95 1.50
C ASN A 57 22.63 -15.98 1.75
N GLU A 58 21.91 -15.87 2.89
CA GLU A 58 20.79 -16.76 3.23
C GLU A 58 19.60 -16.61 2.25
N ILE A 59 19.28 -15.37 1.86
CA ILE A 59 18.21 -15.07 0.88
C ILE A 59 18.56 -15.68 -0.49
N GLU A 60 19.79 -15.50 -0.98
CA GLU A 60 20.21 -16.01 -2.28
C GLU A 60 20.28 -17.54 -2.31
N GLN A 61 20.71 -18.18 -1.22
CA GLN A 61 20.63 -19.63 -1.09
C GLN A 61 19.18 -20.14 -1.14
N SER A 62 18.26 -19.43 -0.50
CA SER A 62 16.83 -19.77 -0.51
C SER A 62 16.21 -19.62 -1.89
N ARG A 63 16.59 -18.59 -2.66
CA ARG A 63 16.14 -18.41 -4.06
C ARG A 63 16.60 -19.57 -4.94
N LYS A 64 17.87 -19.97 -4.85
CA LYS A 64 18.43 -21.08 -5.65
C LYS A 64 17.81 -22.45 -5.34
N LYS A 65 17.30 -22.66 -4.13
CA LYS A 65 16.62 -23.91 -3.73
C LYS A 65 15.18 -24.02 -4.23
N ASN A 66 14.55 -22.90 -4.58
CA ASN A 66 13.17 -22.83 -5.07
C ASN A 66 13.10 -22.71 -6.61
N VAL A 67 14.22 -22.92 -7.28
CA VAL A 67 14.36 -23.09 -8.74
C VAL A 67 14.76 -24.54 -8.99
#